data_AF-A0AAN7EN88-F1
#
_entry.id   AF-A0AAN7EN88-F1
#
_cell.length_a   1.000
_cell.length_b   1.000
_cell.length_c   1.000
_cell.angle_alpha   90.00
_cell.angle_beta   90.00
_cell.angle_gamma   90.00
#
_symmetry.space_group_name_H-M   'P 1'
#
loop_
_entity.id
_entity.type
_entity.pdbx_description
1 polymer ?
#
loop_
_entity_poly.entity_id
_entity_poly.type
_entity_poly.pdbx_seq_one_letter_code
_entity_poly.pdbx_strand_id
1 'polypeptide(L)'
;MLVCLRLQAFVNGALHLVCYKTTPEIRFLHFVLVFDLEDEVFREIPLPKHSNMFYWKWVSILAYGNSIAVIEPGYSVDTLDIWVLKNYADASSWTKIISLDAQAPPQDISRPPSGFYRVKYLVQKLLGRVARLYWKHIRKGSSRETLRPKSNFFFLLGRD
;
A
#
# COMPACT_ATOMS: atom_id res chain seq x y z
N MET A 1 9.43 -11.30 -2.21
CA MET A 1 8.59 -11.22 -0.99
C MET A 1 7.60 -10.08 -1.16
N LEU A 2 6.31 -10.26 -0.83
CA LEU A 2 5.30 -9.19 -0.85
C LEU A 2 5.00 -8.73 0.59
N VAL A 3 5.04 -7.43 0.84
CA VAL A 3 4.70 -6.82 2.13
C VAL A 3 3.77 -5.63 1.91
N CYS A 4 2.72 -5.52 2.73
CA CYS A 4 1.74 -4.43 2.68
C CYS A 4 2.08 -3.38 3.75
N LEU A 5 2.10 -2.11 3.36
CA LEU A 5 2.35 -0.96 4.23
C LEU A 5 1.01 -0.43 4.78
N ARG A 6 1.03 0.17 5.98
CA ARG A 6 -0.05 0.16 6.99
C ARG A 6 -1.38 0.89 6.68
N LEU A 7 -1.70 1.26 5.44
CA LEU A 7 -3.01 1.86 5.11
C LEU A 7 -3.65 1.20 3.88
N GLN A 8 -4.99 1.15 3.89
CA GLN A 8 -5.81 0.56 2.83
C GLN A 8 -6.95 1.52 2.48
N ALA A 9 -7.28 1.63 1.20
CA ALA A 9 -8.43 2.38 0.71
C ALA A 9 -9.45 1.44 0.08
N PHE A 10 -10.74 1.75 0.21
CA PHE A 10 -11.82 1.01 -0.42
C PHE A 10 -12.60 1.94 -1.35
N VAL A 11 -12.51 1.70 -2.65
CA VAL A 11 -13.07 2.56 -3.71
C VAL A 11 -13.51 1.66 -4.87
N ASN A 12 -14.66 1.96 -5.48
CA ASN A 12 -15.18 1.22 -6.63
C ASN A 12 -15.21 -0.31 -6.44
N GLY A 13 -15.66 -0.77 -5.27
CA GLY A 13 -15.73 -2.21 -4.96
C GLY A 13 -14.38 -2.89 -4.72
N ALA A 14 -13.27 -2.15 -4.79
CA ALA A 14 -11.93 -2.72 -4.70
C ALA A 14 -11.13 -2.24 -3.48
N LEU A 15 -10.37 -3.14 -2.90
CA LEU A 15 -9.40 -2.87 -1.84
C LEU A 15 -8.06 -2.46 -2.46
N HIS A 16 -7.53 -1.33 -2.02
CA HIS A 16 -6.28 -0.75 -2.50
C HIS A 16 -5.25 -0.76 -1.37
N LEU A 17 -4.09 -1.36 -1.62
CA LEU A 17 -3.03 -1.50 -0.63
C LEU A 17 -1.69 -1.08 -1.22
N VAL A 18 -0.91 -0.31 -0.47
CA VAL A 18 0.48 -0.04 -0.86
C VAL A 18 1.32 -1.26 -0.52
N CYS A 19 1.97 -1.81 -1.52
CA CYS A 19 2.79 -3.00 -1.42
C CYS A 19 4.17 -2.77 -2.02
N TYR A 20 5.13 -3.62 -1.65
CA TYR A 20 6.36 -3.76 -2.41
C TYR A 20 6.65 -5.22 -2.73
N LYS A 21 7.31 -5.45 -3.87
CA LYS A 21 7.92 -6.73 -4.25
C LYS A 21 9.41 -6.56 -4.53
N THR A 22 10.12 -7.67 -4.43
CA THR A 22 11.57 -7.76 -4.65
C THR A 22 11.81 -8.66 -5.86
N THR A 23 12.58 -8.20 -6.84
CA THR A 23 13.06 -9.03 -7.97
C THR A 23 14.59 -9.14 -7.90
N PRO A 24 15.22 -10.07 -8.65
CA PRO A 24 16.68 -10.13 -8.73
C PRO A 24 17.31 -8.81 -9.20
N GLU A 25 16.60 -8.05 -10.04
CA GLU A 25 17.06 -6.78 -10.63
C GLU A 25 16.70 -5.57 -9.76
N ILE A 26 15.57 -5.62 -9.05
CA ILE A 26 15.03 -4.49 -8.28
C ILE A 26 14.84 -4.89 -6.82
N ARG A 27 15.60 -4.23 -5.95
CA ARG A 27 15.57 -4.48 -4.49
C ARG A 27 14.18 -4.24 -3.91
N PHE A 28 13.51 -3.14 -4.27
CA PHE A 28 12.15 -2.83 -3.82
C PHE A 28 11.36 -2.11 -4.92
N LEU A 29 10.38 -2.79 -5.51
CA LEU A 29 9.42 -2.23 -6.45
C LEU A 29 8.10 -1.98 -5.71
N HIS A 30 7.74 -0.71 -5.50
CA HIS A 30 6.52 -0.31 -4.81
C HIS A 30 5.38 -0.06 -5.79
N PHE A 31 4.17 -0.46 -5.42
CA PHE A 31 2.97 -0.36 -6.25
C PHE A 31 1.71 -0.38 -5.38
N VAL A 32 0.58 0.07 -5.93
CA VAL A 32 -0.73 -0.15 -5.34
C VAL A 32 -1.25 -1.49 -5.84
N LEU A 33 -1.44 -2.44 -4.92
CA LEU A 33 -2.17 -3.67 -5.17
C LEU A 33 -3.67 -3.37 -5.06
N VAL A 34 -4.40 -3.67 -6.12
CA VAL A 34 -5.85 -3.57 -6.17
C VAL A 34 -6.41 -4.98 -6.12
N PHE A 35 -7.30 -5.24 -5.18
CA PHE A 35 -8.09 -6.46 -5.11
C PHE A 35 -9.56 -6.10 -5.33
N ASP A 36 -10.05 -6.40 -6.52
CA ASP A 36 -11.46 -6.24 -6.87
C ASP A 36 -12.28 -7.32 -6.15
N LEU A 37 -13.29 -6.92 -5.38
CA LEU A 37 -14.11 -7.88 -4.64
C LEU A 37 -15.24 -8.48 -5.48
N GLU A 38 -15.65 -7.83 -6.56
CA GLU A 38 -16.72 -8.29 -7.43
C GLU A 38 -16.17 -9.35 -8.39
N ASP A 39 -15.10 -9.00 -9.10
CA ASP A 39 -14.46 -9.89 -10.08
C ASP A 39 -13.45 -10.85 -9.44
N GLU A 40 -13.13 -10.65 -8.15
CA GLU A 40 -12.08 -11.38 -7.41
C GLU A 40 -10.69 -11.33 -8.10
N VAL A 41 -10.40 -10.26 -8.85
CA VAL A 41 -9.15 -10.09 -9.60
C VAL A 41 -8.15 -9.19 -8.89
N PHE A 42 -6.86 -9.48 -9.11
CA PHE A 42 -5.76 -8.63 -8.66
C PHE A 42 -5.25 -7.76 -9.80
N ARG A 43 -5.02 -6.48 -9.53
CA ARG A 43 -4.41 -5.53 -10.46
C ARG A 43 -3.29 -4.78 -9.75
N GLU A 44 -2.29 -4.34 -10.52
CA GLU A 44 -1.19 -3.53 -10.00
C GLU A 44 -1.25 -2.14 -10.66
N ILE A 45 -1.23 -1.09 -9.85
CA ILE A 45 -1.09 0.28 -10.33
C ILE A 45 0.29 0.79 -9.89
N PRO A 46 1.20 1.12 -10.83
CA PRO A 46 2.47 1.76 -10.51
C PRO A 46 2.26 3.03 -9.69
N LEU A 47 3.14 3.28 -8.72
CA LEU A 47 3.17 4.55 -8.00
C LEU A 47 3.62 5.70 -8.92
N PRO A 48 3.35 6.96 -8.54
CA PRO A 48 3.84 8.14 -9.27
C PRO A 48 5.36 8.08 -9.52
N LYS A 49 5.79 8.35 -10.77
CA LYS A 49 7.20 8.22 -11.20
C LYS A 49 8.20 9.10 -10.44
N HIS A 50 7.73 10.18 -9.84
CA HIS A 50 8.57 11.16 -9.14
C HIS A 50 8.55 10.99 -7.62
N SER A 51 7.99 9.87 -7.13
CA SER A 51 8.02 9.53 -5.71
C SER A 51 9.44 9.20 -5.27
N ASN A 52 9.87 9.81 -4.17
CA ASN A 52 11.24 9.67 -3.69
C ASN A 52 11.43 8.27 -3.08
N MET A 53 12.19 7.40 -3.76
CA MET A 53 12.30 5.95 -3.46
C MET A 53 12.70 5.63 -2.01
N PHE A 54 13.35 6.58 -1.33
CA PHE A 54 13.87 6.43 0.02
C PHE A 54 12.80 6.51 1.12
N TYR A 55 11.66 7.17 0.87
CA TYR A 55 10.65 7.45 1.89
C TYR A 55 9.40 6.57 1.77
N TRP A 56 9.44 5.54 0.94
CA TRP A 56 8.27 4.73 0.63
C TRP A 56 7.68 3.92 1.79
N LYS A 57 8.45 3.72 2.88
CA LYS A 57 7.94 3.13 4.14
C LYS A 57 6.84 3.96 4.80
N TRP A 58 6.74 5.24 4.46
CA TRP A 58 5.81 6.22 5.02
C TRP A 58 4.66 6.54 4.07
N VAL A 59 4.60 5.85 2.92
CA VAL A 59 3.55 6.05 1.93
C VAL A 59 2.23 5.53 2.47
N SER A 60 1.23 6.41 2.35
CA SER A 60 -0.13 6.21 2.84
C SER A 60 -1.09 6.27 1.66
N ILE A 61 -2.13 5.43 1.65
CA ILE A 61 -3.17 5.43 0.62
C ILE A 61 -4.54 5.70 1.25
N LEU A 62 -5.35 6.50 0.58
CA LEU A 62 -6.71 6.84 1.00
C LEU A 62 -7.65 6.93 -0.21
N ALA A 63 -8.96 6.86 0.08
CA ALA A 63 -9.99 7.17 -0.90
C ALA A 63 -10.05 8.68 -1.15
N TYR A 64 -10.21 9.08 -2.41
CA TYR A 64 -10.36 10.46 -2.83
C TYR A 64 -11.40 10.56 -3.96
N GLY A 65 -12.61 11.01 -3.62
CA GLY A 65 -13.76 10.96 -4.54
C GLY A 65 -14.02 9.52 -4.99
N ASN A 66 -14.12 9.32 -6.31
CA ASN A 66 -14.29 8.00 -6.94
C ASN A 66 -12.95 7.34 -7.34
N SER A 67 -11.85 7.80 -6.76
CA SER A 67 -10.50 7.28 -7.03
C SER A 67 -9.66 7.24 -5.73
N ILE A 68 -8.36 7.11 -5.88
CA ILE A 68 -7.40 7.01 -4.77
C ILE A 68 -6.42 8.18 -4.76
N ALA A 69 -5.93 8.48 -3.56
CA ALA A 69 -4.79 9.36 -3.35
C ALA A 69 -3.69 8.66 -2.57
N VAL A 70 -2.46 9.06 -2.85
CA VAL A 70 -1.24 8.63 -2.18
C VAL A 70 -0.63 9.85 -1.49
N ILE A 71 -0.30 9.68 -0.21
CA ILE A 71 0.41 10.67 0.59
C ILE A 71 1.80 10.12 0.86
N GLU A 72 2.82 10.91 0.60
CA GLU A 72 4.21 10.56 0.85
C GLU A 72 5.00 11.73 1.43
N PRO A 73 6.11 11.46 2.15
CA PRO A 73 7.05 12.51 2.49
C PRO A 73 7.57 13.17 1.21
N GLY A 74 7.55 14.50 1.20
CA GLY A 74 8.07 15.31 0.12
C GLY A 74 9.61 15.34 0.11
N TYR A 75 10.17 16.25 -0.69
CA TYR A 75 11.62 16.35 -0.85
C TYR A 75 12.32 16.90 0.41
N SER A 76 11.68 17.82 1.13
CA SER A 76 12.15 18.26 2.45
C SER A 76 11.54 17.38 3.54
N VAL A 77 12.27 17.22 4.65
CA VAL A 77 11.83 16.41 5.82
C VAL A 77 10.48 16.87 6.35
N ASP A 78 10.17 18.14 6.15
CA ASP A 78 8.95 18.80 6.61
C ASP A 78 7.94 19.00 5.48
N THR A 79 7.98 18.26 4.36
CA THR A 79 6.89 18.35 3.36
C THR A 79 6.12 17.06 3.21
N LEU A 80 4.84 17.18 2.89
CA LEU A 80 3.98 16.07 2.48
C LEU A 80 3.50 16.31 1.07
N ASP A 81 3.79 15.37 0.18
CA ASP A 81 3.31 15.38 -1.19
C ASP A 81 2.05 14.52 -1.29
N ILE A 82 1.01 15.09 -1.90
CA ILE A 82 -0.25 14.39 -2.17
C ILE A 82 -0.40 14.20 -3.67
N TRP A 83 -0.53 12.93 -4.07
CA TRP A 83 -0.77 12.50 -5.44
C TRP A 83 -2.18 11.94 -5.57
N VAL A 84 -2.94 12.40 -6.55
CA VAL A 84 -4.28 11.88 -6.86
C VAL A 84 -4.23 11.15 -8.20
N LEU A 85 -4.85 9.97 -8.24
CA LEU A 85 -5.08 9.24 -9.48
C LEU A 85 -6.34 9.80 -10.14
N LYS A 86 -6.19 10.73 -11.10
CA LYS A 86 -7.34 11.44 -11.67
C LYS A 86 -8.29 10.50 -12.43
N ASN A 87 -7.73 9.62 -13.24
CA ASN A 87 -8.46 8.60 -13.97
C ASN A 87 -8.24 7.27 -13.26
N TYR A 88 -9.30 6.73 -12.67
CA TYR A 88 -9.21 5.48 -11.92
C TYR A 88 -8.59 4.36 -12.78
N ALA A 89 -7.65 3.62 -12.19
CA ALA A 89 -6.85 2.56 -12.81
C ALA A 89 -5.91 2.98 -13.96
N ASP A 90 -5.81 4.26 -14.31
CA ASP A 90 -4.84 4.78 -15.28
C ASP A 90 -3.64 5.43 -14.57
N ALA A 91 -2.57 4.65 -14.41
CA ALA A 91 -1.35 5.09 -13.73
C ALA A 91 -0.65 6.30 -14.38
N SER A 92 -0.96 6.62 -15.65
CA SER A 92 -0.40 7.83 -16.29
C SER A 92 -1.06 9.11 -15.78
N SER A 93 -2.23 8.99 -15.14
CA SER A 93 -3.05 10.11 -14.65
C SER A 93 -2.70 10.58 -13.23
N TRP A 94 -1.67 10.02 -12.60
CA TRP A 94 -1.17 10.49 -11.31
C TRP A 94 -0.79 11.97 -11.42
N THR A 95 -1.45 12.79 -10.61
CA THR A 95 -1.22 14.24 -10.55
C THR A 95 -0.88 14.65 -9.13
N LYS A 96 0.23 15.36 -8.95
CA LYS A 96 0.56 16.00 -7.69
C LYS A 96 -0.33 17.22 -7.50
N ILE A 97 -1.08 17.28 -6.41
CA ILE A 97 -2.02 18.37 -6.15
C ILE A 97 -1.52 19.36 -5.10
N ILE A 98 -0.75 18.91 -4.09
CA ILE A 98 -0.31 19.74 -2.97
C ILE A 98 1.07 19.26 -2.48
N SER A 99 1.96 20.20 -2.16
CA SER A 99 3.08 20.01 -1.23
C SER A 99 2.74 20.82 0.03
N LEU A 100 2.40 20.13 1.12
CA LEU A 100 2.10 20.79 2.38
C LEU A 100 3.40 20.99 3.13
N ASP A 101 3.75 22.23 3.45
CA ASP A 101 4.84 22.55 4.36
C ASP A 101 4.37 22.23 5.80
N ALA A 102 5.08 21.33 6.47
CA ALA A 102 4.73 20.77 7.77
C ALA A 102 5.05 21.71 8.94
N GLN A 103 5.27 23.00 8.65
CA GLN A 103 5.37 24.10 9.63
C GLN A 103 4.05 24.34 10.40
N ALA A 104 3.04 23.47 10.27
CA ALA A 104 1.90 23.48 11.18
C ALA A 104 2.37 23.03 12.58
N PRO A 105 2.07 23.80 13.65
CA PRO A 105 2.50 23.44 15.00
C PRO A 105 1.96 22.04 15.36
N PRO A 106 2.71 21.25 16.16
CA PRO A 106 2.31 19.91 16.52
C PRO A 106 0.96 19.97 17.24
N GLN A 107 -0.10 19.60 16.53
CA GLN A 107 -1.41 19.37 17.12
C GLN A 107 -1.28 18.14 18.01
N ASP A 108 -1.71 18.25 19.26
CA ASP A 108 -1.69 17.18 20.26
C ASP A 108 -2.52 15.99 19.74
N ILE A 109 -1.88 15.05 19.03
CA ILE A 109 -2.53 13.81 18.58
C ILE A 109 -2.67 12.94 19.81
N SER A 110 -3.79 13.12 20.50
CA SER A 110 -4.25 12.25 21.58
C SER A 110 -4.08 10.78 21.17
N ARG A 111 -3.39 10.01 22.02
CA ARG A 111 -3.16 8.57 21.84
C ARG A 111 -4.52 7.89 21.52
N PRO A 112 -4.62 7.07 20.45
CA PRO A 112 -5.89 6.49 20.09
C PRO A 112 -6.40 5.55 21.20
N PRO A 113 -7.71 5.58 21.52
CA PRO A 113 -8.28 4.76 22.58
C PRO A 113 -8.14 3.26 22.30
N SER A 114 -8.14 2.47 23.36
CA SER A 114 -7.95 1.01 23.40
C SER A 114 -8.88 0.18 22.49
N GLY A 115 -9.94 0.77 21.93
CA GLY A 115 -10.77 0.15 20.88
C GLY A 115 -10.05 -0.09 19.55
N PHE A 116 -8.93 0.59 19.27
CA PHE A 116 -8.18 0.45 18.01
C PHE A 116 -7.52 -0.92 17.82
N TYR A 117 -7.23 -1.66 18.91
CA TYR A 117 -6.51 -2.95 18.79
C TYR A 117 -7.37 -4.06 18.14
N ARG A 118 -8.69 -4.06 18.36
CA ARG A 118 -9.61 -5.03 17.71
C ARG A 118 -9.71 -4.80 16.20
N VAL A 119 -9.79 -3.55 15.77
CA VAL A 119 -9.80 -3.18 14.34
C VAL A 119 -8.46 -3.55 13.69
N LYS A 120 -7.33 -3.33 14.37
CA LYS A 120 -6.00 -3.76 13.90
C LYS A 120 -5.93 -5.27 13.64
N TYR A 121 -6.52 -6.11 14.49
CA TYR A 121 -6.51 -7.57 14.32
C TYR A 121 -7.32 -8.02 13.09
N LEU A 122 -8.51 -7.46 12.87
CA LEU A 122 -9.35 -7.77 11.71
C LEU A 122 -8.67 -7.35 10.40
N VAL A 123 -8.06 -6.16 10.38
CA VAL A 123 -7.27 -5.67 9.25
C VAL A 123 -6.09 -6.62 8.97
N GLN A 124 -5.33 -7.04 9.98
CA GLN A 124 -4.24 -8.00 9.79
C GLN A 124 -4.70 -9.36 9.26
N LYS A 125 -5.85 -9.88 9.74
CA LYS A 125 -6.42 -11.14 9.23
C LYS A 125 -6.84 -11.02 7.77
N LEU A 126 -7.40 -9.87 7.38
CA LEU A 126 -7.77 -9.58 5.99
C LEU A 126 -6.53 -9.47 5.10
N LEU A 127 -5.50 -8.72 5.53
CA LEU A 127 -4.21 -8.63 4.84
C LEU A 127 -3.58 -10.01 4.61
N GLY A 128 -3.60 -10.89 5.63
CA GLY A 128 -3.11 -12.25 5.50
C GLY A 128 -3.91 -13.09 4.48
N ARG A 129 -5.23 -12.87 4.37
CA ARG A 129 -6.06 -13.52 3.33
C ARG A 129 -5.73 -12.99 1.94
N VAL A 130 -5.67 -11.67 1.77
CA VAL A 130 -5.33 -11.00 0.50
C VAL A 130 -3.95 -11.47 0.00
N ALA A 131 -2.93 -11.48 0.87
CA ALA A 131 -1.60 -11.96 0.52
C ALA A 131 -1.60 -13.44 0.06
N ARG A 132 -2.35 -14.31 0.75
CA ARG A 132 -2.48 -15.72 0.34
C ARG A 132 -3.16 -15.88 -1.03
N LEU A 133 -4.22 -15.11 -1.27
CA LEU A 133 -4.95 -15.13 -2.55
C LEU A 133 -4.08 -14.62 -3.70
N TYR A 134 -3.37 -13.51 -3.49
CA TYR A 134 -2.43 -12.97 -4.47
C TYR A 134 -1.30 -13.97 -4.81
N TRP A 135 -0.75 -14.68 -3.81
CA TRP A 135 0.24 -15.74 -4.05
C TRP A 135 -0.32 -16.96 -4.80
N LYS A 136 -1.61 -17.27 -4.63
CA LYS A 136 -2.29 -18.31 -5.41
C LYS A 136 -2.46 -17.84 -6.86
N HIS A 137 -2.80 -16.57 -7.07
CA HIS A 137 -2.92 -15.96 -8.38
C HIS A 137 -1.59 -15.98 -9.15
N ILE A 138 -0.49 -15.48 -8.56
CA ILE A 138 0.84 -15.52 -9.20
C ILE A 138 1.24 -16.94 -9.60
N ARG A 139 1.02 -17.93 -8.72
CA ARG A 139 1.38 -19.33 -9.00
C ARG A 139 0.57 -19.93 -10.16
N LYS A 140 -0.70 -19.54 -10.32
CA LYS A 140 -1.51 -19.97 -11.47
C LYS A 140 -1.03 -19.34 -12.79
N GLY A 141 -0.57 -18.10 -12.76
CA GLY A 141 0.04 -17.44 -13.94
C GLY A 141 1.45 -17.97 -14.26
N SER A 142 2.16 -18.52 -13.27
CA SER A 142 3.50 -19.08 -13.39
C SER A 142 3.51 -20.58 -13.69
N SER A 143 2.56 -21.10 -14.49
CA SER A 143 2.55 -22.51 -14.91
C SER A 143 3.61 -22.81 -15.99
N ARG A 144 4.84 -22.32 -15.79
CA ARG A 144 6.10 -22.95 -16.18
C ARG A 144 7.12 -22.57 -15.08
N GLU A 145 7.67 -23.61 -14.46
CA GLU A 145 8.73 -23.61 -13.44
C GLU A 145 8.34 -23.40 -11.96
N THR A 146 8.74 -24.41 -11.20
CA THR A 146 8.43 -24.72 -9.82
C THR A 146 9.30 -23.93 -8.85
N LEU A 147 8.68 -23.23 -7.89
CA LEU A 147 9.34 -22.91 -6.61
C LEU A 147 8.39 -23.16 -5.44
N ARG A 148 8.81 -24.08 -4.56
CA ARG A 148 8.13 -24.43 -3.30
C ARG A 148 8.07 -23.20 -2.38
N PRO A 149 6.95 -22.91 -1.70
CA PRO A 149 6.95 -21.89 -0.68
C PRO A 149 7.64 -22.45 0.58
N LYS A 150 8.83 -21.94 0.90
CA LYS A 150 9.35 -22.04 2.27
C LYS A 150 8.46 -21.18 3.16
N SER A 151 7.65 -21.86 3.95
CA SER A 151 6.98 -21.33 5.13
C SER A 151 7.98 -20.56 5.99
N ASN A 152 7.63 -19.32 6.36
CA ASN A 152 7.88 -18.72 7.67
C ASN A 152 7.09 -17.40 7.74
N PHE A 153 5.79 -17.53 8.02
CA PHE A 153 5.04 -16.50 8.71
C PHE A 153 5.43 -16.62 10.18
N PHE A 154 6.23 -15.71 10.74
CA PHE A 154 6.19 -15.25 12.14
C PHE A 154 7.39 -14.32 12.43
N PHE A 155 7.12 -13.31 13.26
CA PHE A 155 8.02 -12.34 13.89
C PHE A 155 8.69 -11.27 13.00
N LEU A 156 8.00 -10.14 12.87
CA LEU A 156 8.60 -8.86 13.29
C LEU A 156 7.48 -8.03 13.93
N LEU A 157 7.55 -7.83 15.25
CA LEU A 157 7.46 -6.53 15.95
C LEU A 157 7.18 -6.72 17.45
N GLY A 158 8.20 -6.39 18.26
CA GLY A 158 8.10 -5.96 19.66
C GLY A 158 8.05 -7.07 20.71
N ARG A 159 9.21 -7.38 21.32
CA ARG A 159 9.23 -7.72 22.76
C ARG A 159 9.09 -6.40 23.54
N ASP A 160 8.55 -6.54 24.75
CA ASP A 160 8.31 -5.52 25.76
C ASP A 160 9.48 -4.54 25.97
#